data_AF-D5U694-F1
#
_entry.id   AF-D5U694-F1
#
_cell.length_a   1.000
_cell.length_b   1.000
_cell.length_c   1.000
_cell.angle_alpha   90.00
_cell.angle_beta   90.00
_cell.angle_gamma   90.00
#
_symmetry.space_group_name_H-M   'P 1'
#
loop_
_entity.id
_entity.type
_entity.pdbx_description
1 polymer ?
#
loop_
_entity_poly.entity_id
_entity_poly.type
_entity_poly.pdbx_seq_one_letter_code
_entity_poly.pdbx_strand_id
1 'polypeptide(L)'
;MSFTIPNLLKESKKNKLICLSTGIYEKKYLYFLLENYREIIDYICNPSELELIDNIRKYPNFNKDFNQIDDRYKNAYEAYKAINEILEIVKLKLEDQFALVNDNSNYILVMVTDCDKGPLDAFVKLKNDVMEIINSNNYRIDYYFIFSYRGFEDWMKFYLNDEKINSKLKYIKKEIESLIKEKNATIFNRHRDAINKYKQFTNYDLPLNNYESISNYPYSDFPYFLEYLEQKYHVHI
;
A
#
# COMPACT_ATOMS: atom_id res chain seq x y z
N MET A 1 20.47 21.85 41.77
CA MET A 1 19.38 22.06 40.80
C MET A 1 18.98 20.69 40.25
N SER A 2 17.81 20.19 40.61
CA SER A 2 17.28 18.92 40.08
C SER A 2 16.82 19.16 38.65
N PHE A 3 17.45 18.51 37.67
CA PHE A 3 16.95 18.45 36.31
C PHE A 3 15.66 17.62 36.31
N THR A 4 14.53 18.30 36.32
CA THR A 4 13.23 17.67 36.06
C THR A 4 13.17 17.44 34.55
N ILE A 5 13.33 16.18 34.13
CA ILE A 5 13.06 15.77 32.75
C ILE A 5 11.60 16.16 32.49
N PRO A 6 11.31 17.02 31.48
CA PRO A 6 9.93 17.34 31.14
C PRO A 6 9.19 16.03 30.92
N ASN A 7 8.01 15.90 31.52
CA ASN A 7 7.17 14.73 31.37
C ASN A 7 6.76 14.63 29.88
N LEU A 8 7.60 13.93 29.09
CA LEU A 8 7.42 13.66 27.66
C LEU A 8 6.26 12.70 27.40
N LEU A 9 5.57 12.26 28.45
CA LEU A 9 4.32 11.51 28.42
C LEU A 9 3.11 12.43 28.17
N LYS A 10 3.18 13.32 27.17
CA LYS A 10 1.99 13.69 26.41
C LYS A 10 1.74 12.54 25.44
N GLU A 11 0.88 11.61 25.85
CA GLU A 11 0.34 10.47 25.08
C GLU A 11 0.98 10.24 23.69
N SER A 12 2.16 9.61 23.65
CA SER A 12 2.74 9.18 22.39
C SER A 12 2.03 7.91 21.91
N LYS A 13 0.96 8.05 21.13
CA LYS A 13 0.40 6.93 20.35
C LYS A 13 0.46 7.29 18.88
N LYS A 14 1.68 7.26 18.33
CA LYS A 14 1.94 7.52 16.92
C LYS A 14 1.52 6.28 16.14
N ASN A 15 0.42 6.35 15.42
CA ASN A 15 0.10 5.30 14.46
C ASN A 15 1.15 5.35 13.37
N LYS A 16 1.59 4.20 12.87
CA LYS A 16 2.62 4.14 11.85
C LYS A 16 2.17 3.28 10.70
N LEU A 17 2.49 3.71 9.48
CA LEU A 17 2.20 2.96 8.28
C LEU A 17 3.51 2.44 7.67
N ILE A 18 3.65 1.13 7.60
CA ILE A 18 4.72 0.45 6.86
C ILE A 18 4.18 0.15 5.47
N CYS A 19 4.84 0.68 4.44
CA CYS A 19 4.49 0.38 3.05
C CYS A 19 5.59 -0.45 2.38
N LEU A 20 5.25 -1.69 2.03
CA LEU A 20 6.10 -2.61 1.31
C LEU A 20 5.70 -2.63 -0.16
N SER A 21 6.51 -2.04 -1.04
CA SER A 21 6.19 -1.88 -2.46
C SER A 21 7.45 -1.83 -3.34
N THR A 22 7.38 -2.30 -4.58
CA THR A 22 8.38 -2.02 -5.66
C THR A 22 8.10 -0.74 -6.42
N GLY A 23 6.90 -0.20 -6.22
CA GLY A 23 6.25 0.76 -7.05
C GLY A 23 6.51 2.15 -6.52
N ILE A 24 7.24 2.93 -7.32
CA ILE A 24 7.64 4.27 -6.91
C ILE A 24 6.45 5.23 -6.87
N TYR A 25 5.42 4.99 -7.68
CA TYR A 25 4.25 5.86 -7.75
C TYR A 25 3.26 5.58 -6.63
N GLU A 26 3.12 4.32 -6.24
CA GLU A 26 2.28 3.86 -5.14
C GLU A 26 2.82 4.36 -3.81
N LYS A 27 4.14 4.26 -3.61
CA LYS A 27 4.82 4.88 -2.45
C LYS A 27 4.63 6.38 -2.43
N LYS A 28 4.86 7.08 -3.55
CA LYS A 28 4.68 8.54 -3.65
C LYS A 28 3.24 8.95 -3.38
N TYR A 29 2.29 8.22 -3.92
CA TYR A 29 0.88 8.45 -3.71
C TYR A 29 0.54 8.35 -2.21
N LEU A 30 0.89 7.24 -1.54
CA LEU A 30 0.59 7.06 -0.11
C LEU A 30 1.31 8.09 0.77
N TYR A 31 2.53 8.45 0.40
CA TYR A 31 3.28 9.50 1.08
C TYR A 31 2.59 10.86 0.96
N PHE A 32 2.20 11.29 -0.26
CA PHE A 32 1.51 12.56 -0.47
C PHE A 32 0.12 12.58 0.17
N LEU A 33 -0.57 11.44 0.16
CA LEU A 33 -1.85 11.24 0.84
C LEU A 33 -1.75 11.55 2.35
N LEU A 34 -0.69 11.05 2.99
CA LEU A 34 -0.50 11.14 4.45
C LEU A 34 0.34 12.33 4.89
N GLU A 35 0.90 13.10 3.97
CA GLU A 35 1.81 14.20 4.29
C GLU A 35 1.18 15.25 5.20
N ASN A 36 -0.10 15.56 5.00
CA ASN A 36 -0.85 16.49 5.85
C ASN A 36 -1.35 15.85 7.16
N TYR A 37 -1.13 14.55 7.34
CA TYR A 37 -1.63 13.74 8.46
C TYR A 37 -0.50 13.11 9.28
N ARG A 38 0.75 13.58 9.14
CA ARG A 38 1.92 13.06 9.86
C ARG A 38 1.82 13.12 11.38
N GLU A 39 1.00 14.04 11.90
CA GLU A 39 0.72 14.12 13.34
C GLU A 39 -0.15 12.95 13.82
N ILE A 40 -0.91 12.32 12.91
CA ILE A 40 -1.84 11.22 13.18
C ILE A 40 -1.21 9.87 12.80
N ILE A 41 -0.61 9.79 11.61
CA ILE A 41 -0.01 8.59 11.04
C ILE A 41 1.38 8.93 10.49
N ASP A 42 2.40 8.31 11.06
CA ASP A 42 3.76 8.41 10.56
C ASP A 42 3.98 7.39 9.44
N TYR A 43 4.23 7.86 8.22
CA TYR A 43 4.58 6.97 7.12
C TYR A 43 6.03 6.53 7.29
N ILE A 44 6.24 5.26 7.67
CA ILE A 44 7.57 4.70 7.79
C ILE A 44 8.08 4.36 6.39
N CYS A 45 8.71 5.35 5.77
CA CYS A 45 9.71 5.13 4.76
C CYS A 45 11.00 4.67 5.45
N ASN A 46 11.74 3.73 4.85
CA ASN A 46 13.13 3.54 5.26
C ASN A 46 13.88 4.88 5.12
N PRO A 47 14.80 5.28 6.02
CA PRO A 47 15.50 6.58 5.95
C PRO A 47 16.23 6.82 4.62
N SER A 48 16.64 5.74 3.94
CA SER A 48 17.22 5.78 2.60
C SER A 48 16.20 6.00 1.46
N GLU A 49 14.89 5.91 1.72
CA GLU A 49 13.81 6.21 0.77
C GLU A 49 13.43 7.71 0.77
N LEU A 50 13.68 8.44 1.88
CA LEU A 50 13.28 9.86 2.03
C LEU A 50 14.25 10.86 1.38
N GLU A 51 15.56 10.58 1.32
CA GLU A 51 16.52 11.36 0.51
C GLU A 51 16.30 11.19 -1.02
N LEU A 52 15.42 10.27 -1.41
CA LEU A 52 15.30 9.72 -2.75
C LEU A 52 14.01 10.11 -3.49
N ILE A 53 13.02 10.71 -2.83
CA ILE A 53 11.78 11.16 -3.50
C ILE A 53 12.08 12.23 -4.58
N ASP A 54 13.15 13.01 -4.41
CA ASP A 54 13.65 14.01 -5.36
C ASP A 54 14.84 13.54 -6.23
N ASN A 55 15.58 12.49 -5.83
CA ASN A 55 16.85 12.07 -6.45
C ASN A 55 16.81 10.77 -7.27
N ILE A 56 15.63 10.29 -7.65
CA ILE A 56 15.38 9.03 -8.39
C ILE A 56 16.29 8.84 -9.62
N ARG A 57 16.79 9.91 -10.24
CA ARG A 57 17.70 9.85 -11.40
C ARG A 57 19.11 9.34 -11.11
N LYS A 58 19.59 9.37 -9.85
CA LYS A 58 21.01 9.17 -9.54
C LYS A 58 21.39 7.71 -9.26
N TYR A 59 20.42 6.85 -8.89
CA TYR A 59 20.68 5.46 -8.52
C TYR A 59 19.67 4.50 -9.16
N PRO A 60 19.89 4.07 -10.41
CA PRO A 60 18.95 3.21 -11.15
C PRO A 60 18.80 1.79 -10.57
N ASN A 61 19.66 1.39 -9.62
CA ASN A 61 19.69 0.04 -9.03
C ASN A 61 19.13 -0.05 -7.60
N PHE A 62 18.47 1.00 -7.09
CA PHE A 62 17.97 1.07 -5.70
C PHE A 62 16.59 0.42 -5.50
N ASN A 63 15.99 -0.10 -6.57
CA ASN A 63 14.64 -0.69 -6.65
C ASN A 63 14.60 -2.23 -6.44
N LYS A 64 15.66 -2.84 -5.92
CA LYS A 64 15.83 -4.31 -5.96
C LYS A 64 15.16 -5.11 -4.82
N ASP A 65 14.60 -4.46 -3.81
CA ASP A 65 14.27 -5.17 -2.56
C ASP A 65 12.89 -5.82 -2.54
N PHE A 66 11.96 -5.38 -3.38
CA PHE A 66 10.94 -6.28 -3.90
C PHE A 66 11.29 -6.42 -5.40
N ASN A 67 11.49 -7.62 -5.92
CA ASN A 67 11.61 -7.74 -7.36
C ASN A 67 10.20 -7.61 -7.94
N GLN A 68 10.01 -6.79 -8.98
CA GLN A 68 8.84 -6.94 -9.83
C GLN A 68 8.88 -8.38 -10.36
N ILE A 69 7.83 -9.15 -10.08
CA ILE A 69 7.62 -10.52 -10.52
C ILE A 69 7.01 -10.53 -11.95
N ASP A 70 6.93 -9.36 -12.57
CA ASP A 70 6.34 -9.18 -13.88
C ASP A 70 7.27 -9.60 -15.04
N ASP A 71 7.58 -10.90 -15.04
CA ASP A 71 7.87 -11.76 -16.20
C ASP A 71 7.79 -13.27 -15.86
N ARG A 72 7.41 -13.65 -14.62
CA ARG A 72 7.67 -15.01 -14.08
C ARG A 72 6.44 -15.86 -13.81
N TYR A 73 5.24 -15.50 -14.28
CA TYR A 73 4.04 -16.29 -14.01
C TYR A 73 3.48 -16.96 -15.26
N LYS A 74 4.02 -18.13 -15.62
CA LYS A 74 3.47 -18.98 -16.70
C LYS A 74 2.61 -20.11 -16.16
N ASN A 75 2.78 -20.51 -14.89
CA ASN A 75 2.07 -21.63 -14.27
C ASN A 75 2.02 -21.55 -12.73
N ALA A 76 1.26 -22.46 -12.11
CA ALA A 76 1.06 -22.53 -10.66
C ALA A 76 2.34 -22.72 -9.84
N TYR A 77 3.34 -23.42 -10.36
CA TYR A 77 4.62 -23.61 -9.68
C TYR A 77 5.42 -22.30 -9.59
N GLU A 78 5.49 -21.54 -10.69
CA GLU A 78 6.14 -20.24 -10.67
C GLU A 78 5.37 -19.23 -9.81
N ALA A 79 4.03 -19.32 -9.77
CA ALA A 79 3.19 -18.56 -8.85
C ALA A 79 3.57 -18.80 -7.38
N TYR A 80 3.68 -20.07 -6.98
CA TYR A 80 4.10 -20.46 -5.65
C TYR A 80 5.50 -19.98 -5.30
N LYS A 81 6.46 -20.13 -6.23
CA LYS A 81 7.84 -19.68 -6.02
C LYS A 81 7.90 -18.20 -5.72
N ALA A 82 7.18 -17.39 -6.48
CA ALA A 82 7.27 -15.95 -6.32
C ALA A 82 6.53 -15.44 -5.08
N ILE A 83 5.46 -16.12 -4.65
CA ILE A 83 4.85 -15.88 -3.32
C ILE A 83 5.88 -16.09 -2.22
N ASN A 84 6.65 -17.18 -2.27
CA ASN A 84 7.68 -17.42 -1.24
C ASN A 84 8.76 -16.33 -1.24
N GLU A 85 9.19 -15.86 -2.42
CA GLU A 85 10.12 -14.74 -2.51
C GLU A 85 9.54 -13.45 -1.89
N ILE A 86 8.25 -13.14 -2.14
CA ILE A 86 7.56 -12.03 -1.48
C ILE A 86 7.57 -12.20 0.04
N LEU A 87 7.25 -13.39 0.53
CA LEU A 87 7.16 -13.68 1.96
C LEU A 87 8.50 -13.53 2.67
N GLU A 88 9.59 -13.98 2.05
CA GLU A 88 10.95 -13.78 2.59
C GLU A 88 11.28 -12.29 2.73
N ILE A 89 10.94 -11.49 1.71
CA ILE A 89 11.16 -10.05 1.76
C ILE A 89 10.30 -9.39 2.84
N VAL A 90 9.03 -9.76 2.95
CA VAL A 90 8.12 -9.25 3.99
C VAL A 90 8.70 -9.52 5.36
N LYS A 91 9.14 -10.76 5.61
CA LYS A 91 9.77 -11.15 6.87
C LYS A 91 10.99 -10.27 7.15
N LEU A 92 11.95 -10.19 6.24
CA LEU A 92 13.17 -9.40 6.43
C LEU A 92 12.87 -7.92 6.70
N LYS A 93 11.93 -7.33 5.94
CA LYS A 93 11.56 -5.92 6.13
C LYS A 93 10.90 -5.70 7.49
N LEU A 94 10.01 -6.60 7.93
CA LEU A 94 9.40 -6.49 9.25
C LEU A 94 10.44 -6.71 10.36
N GLU A 95 11.37 -7.66 10.23
CA GLU A 95 12.50 -7.82 11.15
C GLU A 95 13.29 -6.51 11.29
N ASP A 96 13.67 -5.88 10.17
CA ASP A 96 14.38 -4.61 10.18
C ASP A 96 13.58 -3.49 10.87
N GLN A 97 12.28 -3.37 10.56
CA GLN A 97 11.41 -2.34 11.15
C GLN A 97 11.26 -2.50 12.67
N PHE A 98 11.08 -3.74 13.14
CA PHE A 98 10.84 -4.03 14.56
C PHE A 98 12.15 -4.22 15.37
N ALA A 99 13.31 -4.42 14.73
CA ALA A 99 14.59 -4.55 15.42
C ALA A 99 15.06 -3.22 16.05
N LEU A 100 14.72 -2.09 15.44
CA LEU A 100 15.20 -0.76 15.84
C LEU A 100 14.18 0.02 16.70
N VAL A 101 12.96 -0.49 16.83
CA VAL A 101 11.85 0.24 17.45
C VAL A 101 11.10 -0.65 18.43
N ASN A 102 11.25 -0.36 19.72
CA ASN A 102 10.41 -0.90 20.78
C ASN A 102 9.55 0.24 21.36
N ASP A 103 8.49 0.59 20.65
CA ASP A 103 7.53 1.59 21.12
C ASP A 103 6.09 1.03 21.19
N ASN A 104 5.22 1.78 21.87
CA ASN A 104 3.80 1.44 22.00
C ASN A 104 2.97 1.98 20.83
N SER A 105 3.56 2.05 19.64
CA SER A 105 2.89 2.50 18.43
C SER A 105 1.96 1.42 17.89
N ASN A 106 0.93 1.88 17.19
CA ASN A 106 0.02 1.05 16.40
C ASN A 106 0.58 0.96 14.97
N TYR A 107 0.69 -0.24 14.39
CA TYR A 107 1.27 -0.40 13.06
C TYR A 107 0.22 -0.85 12.04
N ILE A 108 0.20 -0.20 10.90
CA ILE A 108 -0.57 -0.56 9.71
C ILE A 108 0.42 -1.06 8.68
N LEU A 109 0.20 -2.25 8.13
CA LEU A 109 0.99 -2.79 7.03
C LEU A 109 0.23 -2.62 5.71
N VAL A 110 0.85 -1.97 4.73
CA VAL A 110 0.37 -1.95 3.35
C VAL A 110 1.39 -2.68 2.50
N MET A 111 0.94 -3.68 1.75
CA MET A 111 1.76 -4.38 0.76
C MET A 111 1.23 -4.11 -0.64
N VAL A 112 2.09 -3.62 -1.53
CA VAL A 112 1.79 -3.47 -2.96
C VAL A 112 2.65 -4.45 -3.75
N THR A 113 2.00 -5.36 -4.46
CA THR A 113 2.64 -6.47 -5.16
C THR A 113 1.94 -6.78 -6.49
N ASP A 114 2.54 -7.57 -7.37
CA ASP A 114 2.02 -7.97 -8.69
C ASP A 114 1.36 -9.35 -8.68
N CYS A 115 0.76 -9.71 -7.55
CA CYS A 115 0.02 -10.96 -7.37
C CYS A 115 -1.21 -11.09 -8.29
N ASP A 116 -1.62 -10.04 -9.00
CA ASP A 116 -2.77 -10.02 -9.94
C ASP A 116 -2.54 -10.79 -11.26
N LYS A 117 -1.32 -11.25 -11.52
CA LYS A 117 -1.03 -12.19 -12.61
C LYS A 117 -1.13 -13.65 -12.18
N GLY A 118 -1.19 -13.89 -10.87
CA GLY A 118 -1.38 -15.21 -10.29
C GLY A 118 -2.86 -15.62 -10.22
N PRO A 119 -3.16 -16.92 -10.09
CA PRO A 119 -4.50 -17.39 -9.75
C PRO A 119 -4.98 -16.80 -8.42
N LEU A 120 -6.31 -16.68 -8.25
CA LEU A 120 -6.90 -16.17 -7.01
C LEU A 120 -6.44 -16.95 -5.77
N ASP A 121 -6.34 -18.29 -5.86
CA ASP A 121 -5.84 -19.15 -4.78
C ASP A 121 -4.43 -18.76 -4.32
N ALA A 122 -3.59 -18.29 -5.26
CA ALA A 122 -2.25 -17.83 -4.97
C ALA A 122 -2.29 -16.52 -4.15
N PHE A 123 -3.20 -15.62 -4.50
CA PHE A 123 -3.43 -14.40 -3.73
C PHE A 123 -3.95 -14.69 -2.30
N VAL A 124 -4.93 -15.58 -2.17
CA VAL A 124 -5.46 -16.02 -0.87
C VAL A 124 -4.36 -16.65 -0.02
N LYS A 125 -3.51 -17.47 -0.63
CA LYS A 125 -2.34 -18.06 0.04
C LYS A 125 -1.38 -16.99 0.55
N LEU A 126 -0.99 -16.03 -0.29
CA LEU A 126 -0.12 -14.92 0.12
C LEU A 126 -0.69 -14.18 1.34
N LYS A 127 -2.00 -13.88 1.32
CA LYS A 127 -2.70 -13.22 2.42
C LYS A 127 -2.58 -13.99 3.74
N ASN A 128 -2.83 -15.30 3.69
CA ASN A 128 -2.74 -16.17 4.86
C ASN A 128 -1.31 -16.31 5.38
N ASP A 129 -0.34 -16.50 4.49
CA ASP A 129 1.06 -16.68 4.86
C ASP A 129 1.67 -15.40 5.45
N VAL A 130 1.30 -14.22 4.94
CA VAL A 130 1.69 -12.93 5.54
C VAL A 130 1.16 -12.85 6.97
N MET A 131 -0.09 -13.24 7.20
CA MET A 131 -0.67 -13.29 8.55
C MET A 131 0.05 -14.28 9.47
N GLU A 132 0.47 -15.42 8.94
CA GLU A 132 1.28 -16.38 9.70
C GLU A 132 2.64 -15.77 10.09
N ILE A 133 3.32 -15.05 9.20
CA ILE A 133 4.58 -14.35 9.51
C ILE A 133 4.36 -13.32 10.62
N ILE A 134 3.31 -12.50 10.52
CA ILE A 134 2.97 -11.48 11.51
C ILE A 134 2.76 -12.12 12.89
N ASN A 135 1.94 -13.16 12.96
CA ASN A 135 1.58 -13.83 14.20
C ASN A 135 2.75 -14.61 14.81
N SER A 136 3.49 -15.38 14.00
CA SER A 136 4.60 -16.23 14.47
C SER A 136 5.78 -15.43 15.03
N ASN A 137 6.01 -14.22 14.52
CA ASN A 137 7.08 -13.33 14.99
C ASN A 137 6.60 -12.29 16.02
N ASN A 138 5.33 -12.33 16.42
CA ASN A 138 4.70 -11.37 17.34
C ASN A 138 4.86 -9.90 16.91
N TYR A 139 4.82 -9.62 15.60
CA TYR A 139 4.84 -8.24 15.11
C TYR A 139 3.54 -7.54 15.51
N ARG A 140 3.65 -6.32 16.07
CA ARG A 140 2.50 -5.54 16.54
C ARG A 140 1.78 -4.82 15.40
N ILE A 141 1.27 -5.57 14.42
CA ILE A 141 0.52 -5.04 13.28
C ILE A 141 -0.97 -5.16 13.57
N ASP A 142 -1.66 -4.02 13.65
CA ASP A 142 -3.08 -3.95 13.98
C ASP A 142 -3.94 -4.29 12.75
N TYR A 143 -3.52 -3.81 11.57
CA TYR A 143 -4.22 -4.01 10.30
C TYR A 143 -3.21 -4.18 9.18
N TYR A 144 -3.57 -5.01 8.21
CA TYR A 144 -2.78 -5.23 7.00
C TYR A 144 -3.67 -5.15 5.77
N PHE A 145 -3.13 -4.60 4.69
CA PHE A 145 -3.81 -4.42 3.41
C PHE A 145 -2.88 -4.88 2.29
N ILE A 146 -3.43 -5.62 1.31
CA ILE A 146 -2.66 -6.04 0.13
C ILE A 146 -3.30 -5.44 -1.13
N PHE A 147 -2.53 -4.63 -1.85
CA PHE A 147 -2.89 -4.05 -3.14
C PHE A 147 -2.16 -4.79 -4.25
N SER A 148 -2.89 -5.10 -5.32
CA SER A 148 -2.24 -5.51 -6.57
C SER A 148 -1.87 -4.28 -7.40
N TYR A 149 -0.79 -4.33 -8.20
CA TYR A 149 -0.41 -3.22 -9.09
C TYR A 149 -1.53 -2.84 -10.06
N ARG A 150 -2.11 -3.83 -10.73
CA ARG A 150 -3.25 -3.58 -11.62
C ARG A 150 -4.44 -3.11 -10.83
N GLY A 151 -4.68 -3.64 -9.63
CA GLY A 151 -5.74 -3.19 -8.74
C GLY A 151 -5.59 -1.73 -8.35
N PHE A 152 -4.37 -1.28 -8.06
CA PHE A 152 -4.06 0.12 -7.81
C PHE A 152 -4.27 0.97 -9.09
N GLU A 153 -3.72 0.56 -10.23
CA GLU A 153 -3.87 1.28 -11.51
C GLU A 153 -5.34 1.38 -11.97
N ASP A 154 -6.08 0.27 -11.89
CA ASP A 154 -7.50 0.20 -12.21
C ASP A 154 -8.33 1.02 -11.24
N TRP A 155 -7.98 1.05 -9.96
CA TRP A 155 -8.66 1.89 -9.01
C TRP A 155 -8.39 3.37 -9.30
N MET A 156 -7.14 3.72 -9.66
CA MET A 156 -6.75 5.09 -9.96
C MET A 156 -7.49 5.68 -11.18
N LYS A 157 -8.05 4.85 -12.06
CA LYS A 157 -8.87 5.33 -13.19
C LYS A 157 -10.12 6.09 -12.73
N PHE A 158 -10.63 5.80 -11.54
CA PHE A 158 -11.83 6.43 -11.00
C PHE A 158 -11.60 7.88 -10.52
N TYR A 159 -10.35 8.34 -10.43
CA TYR A 159 -10.02 9.77 -10.23
C TYR A 159 -10.23 10.61 -11.48
N LEU A 160 -10.17 9.97 -12.65
CA LEU A 160 -10.36 10.64 -13.92
C LEU A 160 -11.86 10.86 -14.17
N ASN A 161 -12.19 11.86 -14.98
CA ASN A 161 -13.58 12.12 -15.37
C ASN A 161 -14.16 10.95 -16.18
N ASP A 162 -15.49 10.77 -16.11
CA ASP A 162 -16.18 9.55 -16.56
C ASP A 162 -15.97 9.21 -18.04
N GLU A 163 -15.74 10.21 -18.89
CA GLU A 163 -15.45 10.02 -20.32
C GLU A 163 -14.13 9.24 -20.57
N LYS A 164 -13.20 9.24 -19.61
CA LYS A 164 -11.90 8.57 -19.73
C LYS A 164 -11.88 7.15 -19.16
N ILE A 165 -12.92 6.72 -18.44
CA ILE A 165 -12.98 5.39 -17.80
C ILE A 165 -12.92 4.27 -18.84
N ASN A 166 -13.39 4.53 -20.07
CA ASN A 166 -13.35 3.59 -21.19
C ASN A 166 -12.03 3.57 -21.99
N SER A 167 -11.04 4.37 -21.60
CA SER A 167 -9.74 4.42 -22.30
C SER A 167 -8.84 3.23 -21.93
N LYS A 168 -7.88 2.87 -22.81
CA LYS A 168 -6.98 1.74 -22.53
C LYS A 168 -6.14 2.03 -21.27
N LEU A 169 -6.02 1.05 -20.36
CA LEU A 169 -5.25 1.13 -19.10
C LEU A 169 -3.86 1.75 -19.25
N LYS A 170 -3.17 1.48 -20.37
CA LYS A 170 -1.84 2.06 -20.66
C LYS A 170 -1.83 3.59 -20.73
N TYR A 171 -2.89 4.23 -21.23
CA TYR A 171 -2.98 5.70 -21.28
C TYR A 171 -3.34 6.28 -19.92
N ILE A 172 -4.24 5.61 -19.20
CA ILE A 172 -4.64 5.94 -17.83
C ILE A 172 -3.42 5.91 -16.90
N LYS A 173 -2.60 4.85 -16.98
CA LYS A 173 -1.37 4.71 -16.21
C LYS A 173 -0.45 5.92 -16.36
N LYS A 174 -0.10 6.31 -17.59
CA LYS A 174 0.80 7.45 -17.83
C LYS A 174 0.24 8.77 -17.30
N GLU A 175 -1.08 8.96 -17.44
CA GLU A 175 -1.76 10.15 -16.91
C GLU A 175 -1.68 10.17 -15.38
N ILE A 176 -2.03 9.08 -14.70
CA ILE A 176 -1.96 8.94 -13.24
C ILE A 176 -0.54 9.14 -12.73
N GLU A 177 0.45 8.50 -13.35
CA GLU A 177 1.86 8.64 -12.98
C GLU A 177 2.30 10.11 -13.03
N SER A 178 1.88 10.85 -14.07
CA SER A 178 2.15 12.28 -14.20
C SER A 178 1.46 13.08 -13.10
N LEU A 179 0.18 12.80 -12.83
CA LEU A 179 -0.61 13.50 -11.82
C LEU A 179 -0.08 13.28 -10.40
N ILE A 180 0.32 12.05 -10.05
CA ILE A 180 0.98 11.73 -8.77
C ILE A 180 2.30 12.51 -8.70
N LYS A 181 3.12 12.45 -9.75
CA LYS A 181 4.44 13.11 -9.79
C LYS A 181 4.33 14.62 -9.59
N GLU A 182 3.32 15.24 -10.16
CA GLU A 182 3.05 16.68 -10.06
C GLU A 182 2.30 17.07 -8.76
N LYS A 183 1.99 16.08 -7.90
CA LYS A 183 1.14 16.26 -6.72
C LYS A 183 -0.18 16.97 -7.06
N ASN A 184 -0.79 16.59 -8.18
CA ASN A 184 -1.96 17.26 -8.71
C ASN A 184 -3.19 17.04 -7.81
N ALA A 185 -3.82 18.14 -7.39
CA ALA A 185 -4.97 18.13 -6.49
C ALA A 185 -6.15 17.27 -6.99
N THR A 186 -6.27 17.01 -8.30
CA THR A 186 -7.31 16.13 -8.86
C THR A 186 -7.24 14.71 -8.30
N ILE A 187 -6.04 14.20 -8.03
CA ILE A 187 -5.83 12.89 -7.41
C ILE A 187 -6.08 12.96 -5.90
N PHE A 188 -5.69 14.06 -5.25
CA PHE A 188 -5.67 14.14 -3.80
C PHE A 188 -6.95 14.67 -3.15
N ASN A 189 -7.89 15.22 -3.95
CA ASN A 189 -9.12 15.85 -3.42
C ASN A 189 -10.41 15.12 -3.86
N ARG A 190 -10.30 14.01 -4.60
CA ARG A 190 -11.44 13.29 -5.19
C ARG A 190 -11.54 11.85 -4.71
N HIS A 191 -10.96 11.55 -3.54
CA HIS A 191 -10.88 10.18 -3.06
C HIS A 191 -12.25 9.56 -2.83
N ARG A 192 -13.14 10.28 -2.14
CA ARG A 192 -14.51 9.82 -1.91
C ARG A 192 -15.29 9.61 -3.20
N ASP A 193 -15.13 10.50 -4.18
CA ASP A 193 -15.74 10.33 -5.51
C ASP A 193 -15.22 9.06 -6.20
N ALA A 194 -13.90 8.84 -6.18
CA ALA A 194 -13.27 7.67 -6.78
C ALA A 194 -13.71 6.37 -6.09
N ILE A 195 -13.82 6.36 -4.76
CA ILE A 195 -14.35 5.23 -3.98
C ILE A 195 -15.80 4.95 -4.37
N ASN A 196 -16.65 5.97 -4.41
CA ASN A 196 -18.07 5.82 -4.76
C ASN A 196 -18.24 5.26 -6.18
N LYS A 197 -17.46 5.78 -7.15
CA LYS A 197 -17.44 5.23 -8.51
C LYS A 197 -16.94 3.79 -8.53
N TYR A 198 -15.85 3.48 -7.84
CA TYR A 198 -15.34 2.11 -7.75
C TYR A 198 -16.42 1.16 -7.23
N LYS A 199 -17.11 1.53 -6.14
CA LYS A 199 -18.19 0.73 -5.54
C LYS A 199 -19.33 0.48 -6.52
N GLN A 200 -19.79 1.52 -7.21
CA GLN A 200 -20.85 1.41 -8.23
C GLN A 200 -20.44 0.49 -9.40
N PHE A 201 -19.19 0.57 -9.85
CA PHE A 201 -18.71 -0.21 -10.99
C PHE A 201 -18.42 -1.68 -10.65
N THR A 202 -18.07 -1.97 -9.40
CA THR A 202 -17.62 -3.31 -8.97
C THR A 202 -18.62 -4.05 -8.08
N ASN A 203 -19.76 -3.44 -7.74
CA ASN A 203 -20.72 -3.96 -6.74
C ASN A 203 -20.02 -4.33 -5.42
N TYR A 204 -19.16 -3.43 -4.95
CA TYR A 204 -18.22 -3.68 -3.86
C TYR A 204 -18.72 -3.08 -2.55
N ASP A 205 -19.31 -3.94 -1.71
CA ASP A 205 -20.01 -3.51 -0.49
C ASP A 205 -19.22 -3.75 0.81
N LEU A 206 -18.24 -4.66 0.87
CA LEU A 206 -17.48 -5.03 2.09
C LEU A 206 -16.05 -5.54 1.83
N PRO A 207 -15.09 -5.37 2.78
CA PRO A 207 -13.75 -5.98 2.74
C PRO A 207 -13.93 -7.42 2.32
N LEU A 208 -13.50 -7.73 1.10
CA LEU A 208 -13.90 -8.97 0.47
C LEU A 208 -13.22 -10.09 1.25
N ASN A 209 -14.02 -10.74 2.08
CA ASN A 209 -13.70 -12.05 2.62
C ASN A 209 -13.72 -13.11 1.50
N ASN A 210 -14.29 -12.77 0.33
CA ASN A 210 -14.29 -13.61 -0.86
C ASN A 210 -14.14 -12.75 -2.14
N TYR A 211 -12.99 -12.86 -2.80
CA TYR A 211 -12.66 -12.13 -4.02
C TYR A 211 -13.22 -12.75 -5.31
N GLU A 212 -13.87 -13.92 -5.21
CA GLU A 212 -14.51 -14.60 -6.35
C GLU A 212 -15.66 -13.79 -6.96
N SER A 213 -16.24 -12.83 -6.22
CA SER A 213 -17.33 -11.97 -6.70
C SER A 213 -16.88 -10.90 -7.69
N ILE A 214 -15.58 -10.57 -7.75
CA ILE A 214 -15.02 -9.63 -8.73
C ILE A 214 -14.36 -10.43 -9.86
N SER A 215 -15.16 -11.05 -10.74
CA SER A 215 -14.62 -11.82 -11.87
C SER A 215 -13.99 -10.96 -12.97
N ASN A 216 -14.30 -9.65 -13.00
CA ASN A 216 -14.02 -8.78 -14.15
C ASN A 216 -13.01 -7.64 -13.88
N TYR A 217 -12.52 -7.47 -12.65
CA TYR A 217 -11.59 -6.40 -12.28
C TYR A 217 -10.47 -6.91 -11.37
N PRO A 218 -9.26 -6.34 -11.46
CA PRO A 218 -8.16 -6.72 -10.59
C PRO A 218 -8.48 -6.35 -9.14
N TYR A 219 -8.21 -7.30 -8.27
CA TYR A 219 -8.46 -7.18 -6.85
C TYR A 219 -7.60 -6.08 -6.19
N SER A 220 -8.18 -5.28 -5.29
CA SER A 220 -7.44 -4.34 -4.44
C SER A 220 -8.16 -4.05 -3.12
N ASP A 221 -7.44 -4.09 -1.99
CA ASP A 221 -7.90 -3.55 -0.70
C ASP A 221 -7.89 -2.01 -0.65
N PHE A 222 -7.53 -1.35 -1.75
CA PHE A 222 -7.24 0.06 -1.77
C PHE A 222 -8.40 0.95 -1.26
N PRO A 223 -9.66 0.79 -1.74
CA PRO A 223 -10.77 1.59 -1.21
C PRO A 223 -11.00 1.35 0.29
N TYR A 224 -10.87 0.11 0.77
CA TYR A 224 -11.00 -0.19 2.21
C TYR A 224 -9.92 0.43 3.04
N PHE A 225 -8.70 0.50 2.53
CA PHE A 225 -7.63 1.18 3.22
C PHE A 225 -7.97 2.66 3.44
N LEU A 226 -8.46 3.37 2.43
CA LEU A 226 -8.87 4.78 2.61
C LEU A 226 -10.06 4.93 3.56
N GLU A 227 -11.08 4.07 3.44
CA GLU A 227 -12.23 4.10 4.35
C GLU A 227 -11.83 3.80 5.79
N TYR A 228 -10.89 2.86 5.98
CA TYR A 228 -10.30 2.55 7.27
C TYR A 228 -9.54 3.75 7.84
N LEU A 229 -8.76 4.47 7.02
CA LEU A 229 -8.09 5.69 7.45
C LEU A 229 -9.09 6.79 7.87
N GLU A 230 -10.15 7.00 7.09
CA GLU A 230 -11.23 7.95 7.41
C GLU A 230 -11.93 7.60 8.72
N GLN A 231 -12.35 6.34 8.88
CA GLN A 231 -13.14 5.89 10.02
C GLN A 231 -12.33 5.79 11.30
N LYS A 232 -11.11 5.26 11.23
CA LYS A 232 -10.28 4.97 12.41
C LYS A 232 -9.47 6.17 12.87
N TYR A 233 -8.97 6.96 11.94
CA TYR A 233 -7.98 8.02 12.21
C TYR A 233 -8.47 9.41 11.82
N HIS A 234 -9.72 9.56 11.36
CA HIS A 234 -10.30 10.85 10.93
C HIS A 234 -9.46 11.57 9.87
N VAL A 235 -8.75 10.79 9.05
CA VAL A 235 -7.99 11.30 7.91
C VAL A 235 -9.02 11.58 6.82
N HIS A 236 -9.41 12.85 6.63
CA HIS A 236 -10.43 13.25 5.67
C HIS A 236 -9.82 13.47 4.29
N ILE A 237 -9.80 12.41 3.50
CA ILE A 237 -9.15 12.38 2.19
C ILE A 237 -10.16 12.66 1.07
#